data_AF-A0A2D5HKE2-F1
#
_entry.id   AF-A0A2D5HKE2-F1
#
_cell.length_a   1.000
_cell.length_b   1.000
_cell.length_c   1.000
_cell.angle_alpha   90.00
_cell.angle_beta   90.00
_cell.angle_gamma   90.00
#
_symmetry.space_group_name_H-M   'P 1'
#
loop_
_entity.id
_entity.type
_entity.pdbx_description
1 polymer ?
#
loop_
_entity_poly.entity_id
_entity_poly.type
_entity_poly.pdbx_seq_one_letter_code
_entity_poly.pdbx_strand_id
1 'polypeptide(L)'
;MKKNKSNFRIDIIIIFIVLLLGPVAGLILSRTNLLEQFDLLEDVIPETNYYNQKKSFNEDEIVFSSPKSLHLESFLYQIKLDYKVVSNIDNLPNFDLLSLPKDLSSIEPTSRRKAIFLSSILPLIVKSNINILNDRKKLCQAIKSNDVETKLEIAQKYFIDLSKIEKIMIDKELLRKVDAVPISLVLAQAAAESGWGTSRFALEGNALFGQWTWDKSKGIEPKSASDQKAAVRKFNNLKDSIFSYLINLNTHKAYSSMRAKRNRNCNQKKLISGYELANWMGNYAVTRDEYIKLLRNIIKKNKLGNLDDLV
;
A
#
# COMPACT_ATOMS: atom_id res chain seq x y z
N MET A 1 -34.28 -40.09 -14.08
CA MET A 1 -32.85 -40.23 -13.74
C MET A 1 -32.24 -38.84 -13.53
N LYS A 2 -31.66 -38.60 -12.35
CA LYS A 2 -31.14 -37.30 -11.89
C LYS A 2 -29.89 -36.89 -12.67
N LYS A 3 -29.88 -35.68 -13.24
CA LYS A 3 -28.68 -35.03 -13.78
C LYS A 3 -27.84 -34.48 -12.63
N ASN A 4 -26.66 -35.05 -12.44
CA ASN A 4 -25.65 -34.57 -11.50
C ASN A 4 -25.08 -33.24 -12.03
N LYS A 5 -25.33 -32.13 -11.32
CA LYS A 5 -24.61 -30.86 -11.50
C LYS A 5 -23.23 -31.04 -10.87
N SER A 6 -22.20 -31.17 -11.70
CA SER A 6 -20.80 -31.04 -11.28
C SER A 6 -20.56 -29.59 -10.83
N ASN A 7 -20.30 -29.41 -9.54
CA ASN A 7 -19.85 -28.14 -8.97
C ASN A 7 -18.41 -27.88 -9.45
N PHE A 8 -18.28 -26.99 -10.43
CA PHE A 8 -16.99 -26.50 -10.91
C PHE A 8 -16.37 -25.62 -9.80
N ARG A 9 -15.49 -26.20 -8.99
CA ARG A 9 -14.60 -25.47 -8.08
C ARG A 9 -13.60 -24.72 -8.95
N ILE A 10 -13.74 -23.39 -9.01
CA ILE A 10 -12.75 -22.53 -9.66
C ILE A 10 -11.58 -22.40 -8.69
N ASP A 11 -10.65 -23.35 -8.75
CA ASP A 11 -9.30 -23.16 -8.23
C ASP A 11 -8.64 -22.11 -9.13
N ILE A 12 -8.72 -20.84 -8.71
CA ILE A 12 -8.03 -19.72 -9.34
C ILE A 12 -6.53 -19.90 -9.07
N ILE A 13 -5.91 -20.74 -9.89
CA ILE A 13 -4.46 -20.80 -10.06
C ILE A 13 -4.12 -19.63 -11.00
N ILE A 14 -3.96 -18.42 -10.45
CA ILE A 14 -3.27 -17.35 -11.18
C ILE A 14 -1.78 -17.67 -11.08
N ILE A 15 -1.24 -18.24 -12.15
CA ILE A 15 0.20 -18.39 -12.36
C ILE A 15 0.78 -16.97 -12.51
N PHE A 16 1.26 -16.41 -11.41
CA PHE A 16 2.01 -15.15 -11.42
C PHE A 16 3.49 -15.45 -11.75
N ILE A 17 3.82 -15.43 -13.04
CA ILE A 17 5.21 -15.34 -13.51
C ILE A 17 5.46 -13.90 -13.94
N VAL A 18 6.04 -13.07 -13.06
CA VAL A 18 6.55 -11.76 -13.47
C VAL A 18 8.02 -11.93 -13.83
N LEU A 19 8.32 -11.92 -15.13
CA LEU A 19 9.68 -11.85 -15.65
C LEU A 19 10.23 -10.42 -15.53
N LEU A 20 11.34 -10.33 -14.79
CA LEU A 20 12.55 -9.52 -15.02
C LEU A 20 12.42 -8.00 -15.13
N LEU A 21 13.20 -7.31 -14.30
CA LEU A 21 14.36 -6.50 -14.73
C LEU A 21 15.11 -5.99 -13.48
N GLY A 22 16.18 -6.70 -13.09
CA GLY A 22 17.22 -6.20 -12.17
C GLY A 22 18.08 -5.08 -12.81
N PRO A 23 19.11 -4.52 -12.11
CA PRO A 23 20.08 -5.29 -11.34
C PRO A 23 20.39 -4.82 -9.91
N VAL A 24 20.88 -5.82 -9.17
CA VAL A 24 21.74 -5.90 -7.99
C VAL A 24 22.76 -4.75 -7.80
N ALA A 25 22.84 -4.22 -6.57
CA ALA A 25 24.02 -3.77 -5.82
C ALA A 25 23.50 -3.03 -4.55
N GLY A 26 23.97 -3.16 -3.31
CA GLY A 26 25.14 -3.80 -2.73
C GLY A 26 25.37 -3.12 -1.35
N LEU A 27 25.56 -3.93 -0.31
CA LEU A 27 26.40 -3.71 0.89
C LEU A 27 26.18 -2.53 1.88
N ILE A 28 25.76 -2.91 3.09
CA ILE A 28 26.33 -2.65 4.44
C ILE A 28 27.34 -1.49 4.56
N LEU A 29 27.06 -0.52 5.46
CA LEU A 29 27.98 -0.05 6.53
C LEU A 29 27.29 0.92 7.52
N SER A 30 27.31 0.50 8.80
CA SER A 30 27.62 1.24 10.03
C SER A 30 26.95 2.59 10.36
N ARG A 31 26.19 2.58 11.48
CA ARG A 31 25.74 3.72 12.29
C ARG A 31 26.93 4.53 12.84
N THR A 32 26.78 5.85 12.93
CA THR A 32 27.07 6.63 14.15
C THR A 32 26.25 7.92 14.18
N ASN A 33 25.93 8.34 15.40
CA ASN A 33 24.96 9.35 15.85
C ASN A 33 25.15 10.76 15.28
N LEU A 34 24.03 11.45 15.04
CA LEU A 34 23.89 12.92 15.08
C LEU A 34 22.44 13.22 15.53
N LEU A 35 22.13 12.90 16.78
CA LEU A 35 20.99 13.44 17.52
C LEU A 35 21.58 14.43 18.51
N GLU A 36 21.77 15.67 18.04
CA GLU A 36 21.92 16.86 18.88
C GLU A 36 22.04 18.05 17.94
N GLN A 37 20.90 18.68 17.64
CA GLN A 37 20.71 20.13 17.68
C GLN A 37 19.44 20.54 16.93
N PHE A 38 18.77 21.53 17.52
CA PHE A 38 17.71 22.39 16.97
C PHE A 38 16.26 21.98 17.27
N ASP A 39 15.93 22.12 18.55
CA ASP A 39 14.74 22.86 18.96
C ASP A 39 14.94 24.38 18.79
N LEU A 40 13.82 25.10 18.69
CA LEU A 40 13.62 26.57 18.71
C LEU A 40 13.58 27.26 17.33
N LEU A 41 12.37 27.46 16.81
CA LEU A 41 11.64 28.74 16.95
C LEU A 41 10.27 28.69 16.24
N GLU A 42 9.23 28.91 17.04
CA GLU A 42 7.86 29.23 16.63
C GLU A 42 7.75 30.68 16.12
N ASP A 43 6.64 30.91 15.40
CA ASP A 43 5.96 32.18 15.09
C ASP A 43 6.43 33.03 13.89
N VAL A 44 5.62 33.00 12.82
CA VAL A 44 4.67 34.09 12.40
C VAL A 44 3.68 33.51 11.38
N ILE A 45 2.39 33.49 11.72
CA ILE A 45 1.26 33.09 10.84
C ILE A 45 0.54 34.34 10.34
N PRO A 46 0.22 34.44 9.04
CA PRO A 46 -0.98 35.13 8.59
C PRO A 46 -2.00 34.13 8.03
N GLU A 47 -3.26 34.40 8.36
CA GLU A 47 -4.47 33.62 8.13
C GLU A 47 -4.56 32.98 6.74
N THR A 48 -4.52 31.65 6.70
CA THR A 48 -5.00 30.86 5.57
C THR A 48 -5.82 29.70 6.13
N ASN A 49 -6.98 29.42 5.56
CA ASN A 49 -7.87 28.34 6.00
C ASN A 49 -7.11 27.01 6.09
N TYR A 50 -6.75 26.67 7.33
CA TYR A 50 -5.99 25.49 7.72
C TYR A 50 -6.81 24.24 7.38
N TYR A 51 -6.34 23.46 6.41
CA TYR A 51 -6.63 22.02 6.41
C TYR A 51 -5.84 21.38 7.55
N ASN A 52 -6.35 21.57 8.76
CA ASN A 52 -5.94 20.84 9.94
C ASN A 52 -6.61 19.46 9.90
N GLN A 53 -5.94 18.48 9.29
CA GLN A 53 -6.08 17.10 9.78
C GLN A 53 -4.75 16.70 10.41
N LYS A 54 -4.52 17.27 11.59
CA LYS A 54 -3.47 16.84 12.52
C LYS A 54 -3.98 15.60 13.27
N LYS A 55 -4.34 14.52 12.55
CA LYS A 55 -4.51 13.20 13.18
C LYS A 55 -3.12 12.57 13.25
N SER A 56 -2.39 12.93 14.30
CA SER A 56 -1.15 12.25 14.66
C SER A 56 -1.55 10.87 15.20
N PHE A 57 -1.17 9.80 14.51
CA PHE A 57 -1.43 8.43 14.98
C PHE A 57 -0.48 7.99 16.13
N ASN A 58 0.03 8.94 16.92
CA ASN A 58 1.07 8.71 17.94
C ASN A 58 0.53 8.64 19.38
N GLU A 59 -0.77 8.70 19.60
CA GLU A 59 -1.38 8.46 20.91
C GLU A 59 -2.28 7.21 20.82
N ASP A 60 -2.03 6.24 21.70
CA ASP A 60 -2.77 4.99 21.92
C ASP A 60 -3.04 4.10 20.69
N GLU A 61 -2.00 3.72 19.93
CA GLU A 61 -2.14 2.73 18.83
C GLU A 61 -2.49 1.33 19.39
N ILE A 62 -3.70 0.86 19.11
CA ILE A 62 -4.11 -0.50 19.48
C ILE A 62 -3.43 -1.49 18.53
N VAL A 63 -2.48 -2.29 19.03
CA VAL A 63 -1.84 -3.34 18.23
C VAL A 63 -2.57 -4.66 18.42
N PHE A 64 -3.23 -5.15 17.36
CA PHE A 64 -3.95 -6.42 17.37
C PHE A 64 -3.15 -7.54 16.70
N SER A 65 -3.18 -8.72 17.32
CA SER A 65 -2.73 -9.97 16.70
C SER A 65 -3.49 -11.15 17.28
N SER A 66 -4.06 -11.98 16.40
CA SER A 66 -4.68 -13.24 16.82
C SER A 66 -4.69 -14.24 15.68
N PRO A 67 -4.41 -15.54 15.93
CA PRO A 67 -4.52 -16.55 14.90
C PRO A 67 -5.98 -16.86 14.51
N LYS A 68 -6.97 -16.37 15.28
CA LYS A 68 -8.39 -16.68 15.13
C LYS A 68 -9.18 -15.51 14.53
N SER A 69 -9.92 -15.82 13.48
CA SER A 69 -10.75 -14.87 12.74
C SER A 69 -11.88 -14.28 13.58
N LEU A 70 -12.47 -15.09 14.46
CA LEU A 70 -13.53 -14.64 15.36
C LEU A 70 -13.06 -13.52 16.28
N HIS A 71 -11.80 -13.56 16.74
CA HIS A 71 -11.24 -12.51 17.60
C HIS A 71 -11.06 -11.21 16.81
N LEU A 72 -10.54 -11.28 15.57
CA LEU A 72 -10.40 -10.12 14.71
C LEU A 72 -11.77 -9.50 14.42
N GLU A 73 -12.76 -10.31 14.07
CA GLU A 73 -14.11 -9.81 13.81
C GLU A 73 -14.76 -9.20 15.05
N SER A 74 -14.61 -9.84 16.22
CA SER A 74 -15.13 -9.29 17.48
C SER A 74 -14.47 -7.96 17.82
N PHE A 75 -13.16 -7.86 17.59
CA PHE A 75 -12.42 -6.60 17.75
C PHE A 75 -12.92 -5.52 16.79
N LEU A 76 -13.04 -5.82 15.49
CA LEU A 76 -13.58 -4.90 14.49
C LEU A 76 -14.99 -4.40 14.87
N TYR A 77 -15.83 -5.29 15.40
CA TYR A 77 -17.15 -4.94 15.91
C TYR A 77 -17.08 -4.00 17.12
N GLN A 78 -16.21 -4.27 18.09
CA GLN A 78 -16.02 -3.44 19.29
C GLN A 78 -15.57 -2.02 18.94
N ILE A 79 -14.63 -1.88 17.99
CA ILE A 79 -14.17 -0.57 17.50
C ILE A 79 -15.09 0.04 16.44
N LYS A 80 -16.22 -0.61 16.14
CA LYS A 80 -17.23 -0.19 15.15
C LYS A 80 -16.66 0.06 13.76
N LEU A 81 -15.67 -0.72 13.34
CA LEU A 81 -15.03 -0.60 12.04
C LEU A 81 -15.64 -1.57 11.01
N ASP A 82 -16.40 -1.00 10.07
CA ASP A 82 -16.77 -1.65 8.81
C ASP A 82 -16.39 -0.71 7.67
N TYR A 83 -15.57 -1.20 6.74
CA TYR A 83 -15.12 -0.41 5.57
C TYR A 83 -16.29 0.21 4.78
N LYS A 84 -17.49 -0.36 4.83
CA LYS A 84 -18.66 0.16 4.09
C LYS A 84 -19.23 1.45 4.66
N VAL A 85 -19.01 1.71 5.95
CA VAL A 85 -19.59 2.87 6.66
C VAL A 85 -18.57 3.96 6.96
N VAL A 86 -17.27 3.69 6.74
CA VAL A 86 -16.22 4.70 6.87
C VAL A 86 -16.37 5.73 5.74
N SER A 87 -16.74 6.95 6.11
CA SER A 87 -16.95 8.07 5.19
C SER A 87 -15.96 9.22 5.38
N ASN A 88 -15.23 9.24 6.49
CA ASN A 88 -14.18 10.21 6.78
C ASN A 88 -13.06 9.56 7.62
N ILE A 89 -11.90 10.20 7.63
CA ILE A 89 -10.72 9.75 8.37
C ILE A 89 -10.86 9.86 9.89
N ASP A 90 -11.72 10.76 10.38
CA ASP A 90 -11.94 10.95 11.82
C ASP A 90 -12.58 9.71 12.44
N ASN A 91 -13.47 9.06 11.69
CA ASN A 91 -14.14 7.80 12.03
C ASN A 91 -13.24 6.56 11.92
N LEU A 92 -12.01 6.72 11.44
CA LEU A 92 -11.07 5.61 11.30
C LEU A 92 -10.30 5.39 12.61
N PRO A 93 -10.44 4.24 13.29
CA PRO A 93 -9.74 4.00 14.55
C PRO A 93 -8.21 3.89 14.33
N ASN A 94 -7.43 4.36 15.31
CA ASN A 94 -5.97 4.19 15.32
C ASN A 94 -5.61 2.78 15.83
N PHE A 95 -5.58 1.80 14.93
CA PHE A 95 -5.14 0.45 15.27
C PHE A 95 -4.20 -0.11 14.21
N ASP A 96 -3.29 -0.98 14.65
CA ASP A 96 -2.38 -1.76 13.80
C ASP A 96 -2.75 -3.25 13.84
N LEU A 97 -2.59 -3.93 12.72
CA LEU A 97 -2.79 -5.37 12.59
C LEU A 97 -1.46 -6.02 12.21
N LEU A 98 -0.88 -6.78 13.15
CA LEU A 98 0.41 -7.41 12.90
C LEU A 98 0.32 -8.47 11.80
N SER A 99 -0.71 -9.32 11.83
CA SER A 99 -0.91 -10.38 10.85
C SER A 99 -2.38 -10.75 10.69
N LEU A 100 -2.72 -11.34 9.54
CA LEU A 100 -4.05 -11.88 9.29
C LEU A 100 -4.24 -13.20 10.06
N PRO A 101 -5.46 -13.48 10.58
CA PRO A 101 -5.77 -14.75 11.22
C PRO A 101 -5.56 -15.95 10.28
N LYS A 102 -4.92 -17.01 10.78
CA LYS A 102 -4.56 -18.19 9.97
C LYS A 102 -5.79 -18.93 9.44
N ASP A 103 -6.91 -18.84 10.14
CA ASP A 103 -8.18 -19.48 9.78
C ASP A 103 -9.11 -18.55 8.97
N LEU A 104 -8.61 -17.42 8.43
CA LEU A 104 -9.43 -16.48 7.64
C LEU A 104 -10.17 -17.16 6.49
N SER A 105 -9.57 -18.18 5.86
CA SER A 105 -10.16 -18.97 4.78
C SER A 105 -11.41 -19.76 5.20
N SER A 106 -11.58 -20.02 6.50
CA SER A 106 -12.71 -20.77 7.05
C SER A 106 -13.97 -19.92 7.26
N ILE A 107 -13.86 -18.59 7.17
CA ILE A 107 -15.01 -17.69 7.36
C ILE A 107 -15.96 -17.81 6.18
N GLU A 108 -17.18 -18.24 6.46
CA GLU A 108 -18.30 -18.18 5.52
C GLU A 108 -19.43 -17.27 6.07
N PRO A 109 -20.26 -16.70 5.18
CA PRO A 109 -20.12 -16.72 3.72
C PRO A 109 -18.92 -15.91 3.23
N THR A 110 -18.44 -16.19 2.02
CA THR A 110 -17.33 -15.45 1.39
C THR A 110 -17.51 -13.92 1.44
N SER A 111 -18.73 -13.38 1.40
CA SER A 111 -18.99 -11.94 1.56
C SER A 111 -18.57 -11.38 2.93
N ARG A 112 -18.77 -12.15 4.00
CA ARG A 112 -18.34 -11.81 5.37
C ARG A 112 -16.82 -11.79 5.48
N ARG A 113 -16.15 -12.81 4.93
CA ARG A 113 -14.68 -12.89 4.87
C ARG A 113 -14.06 -11.66 4.19
N LYS A 114 -14.62 -11.26 3.04
CA LYS A 114 -14.18 -10.06 2.31
C LYS A 114 -14.33 -8.78 3.13
N ALA A 115 -15.43 -8.66 3.87
CA ALA A 115 -15.67 -7.48 4.71
C ALA A 115 -14.69 -7.38 5.88
N ILE A 116 -14.39 -8.50 6.53
CA ILE A 116 -13.38 -8.57 7.60
C ILE A 116 -12.01 -8.19 7.02
N PHE A 117 -11.61 -8.80 5.91
CA PHE A 117 -10.32 -8.51 5.26
C PHE A 117 -10.17 -7.02 4.87
N LEU A 118 -11.18 -6.45 4.20
CA LEU A 118 -11.12 -5.04 3.78
C LEU A 118 -11.09 -4.09 4.98
N SER A 119 -11.94 -4.34 5.99
CA SER A 119 -11.97 -3.51 7.20
C SER A 119 -10.67 -3.60 7.99
N SER A 120 -10.04 -4.77 8.01
CA SER A 120 -8.83 -4.99 8.80
C SER A 120 -7.58 -4.32 8.22
N ILE A 121 -7.48 -4.16 6.90
CA ILE A 121 -6.31 -3.53 6.25
C ILE A 121 -6.55 -2.06 5.87
N LEU A 122 -7.80 -1.59 5.84
CA LEU A 122 -8.13 -0.21 5.47
C LEU A 122 -7.37 0.82 6.30
N PRO A 123 -7.32 0.75 7.65
CA PRO A 123 -6.62 1.75 8.43
C PRO A 123 -5.12 1.80 8.15
N LEU A 124 -4.50 0.63 7.93
CA LEU A 124 -3.08 0.53 7.60
C LEU A 124 -2.77 1.25 6.28
N ILE A 125 -3.59 1.03 5.25
CA ILE A 125 -3.44 1.66 3.93
C ILE A 125 -3.62 3.18 4.04
N VAL A 126 -4.65 3.63 4.75
CA VAL A 126 -4.90 5.06 4.97
C VAL A 126 -3.73 5.70 5.71
N LYS A 127 -3.27 5.11 6.81
CA LYS A 127 -2.10 5.59 7.59
C LYS A 127 -0.83 5.65 6.73
N SER A 128 -0.55 4.63 5.92
CA SER A 128 0.61 4.66 5.01
C SER A 128 0.50 5.76 3.95
N ASN A 129 -0.68 6.00 3.37
CA ASN A 129 -0.87 7.09 2.42
C ASN A 129 -0.77 8.48 3.07
N ILE A 130 -1.29 8.66 4.29
CA ILE A 130 -1.14 9.91 5.05
C ILE A 130 0.33 10.21 5.31
N ASN A 131 1.12 9.20 5.67
CA ASN A 131 2.56 9.36 5.83
C ASN A 131 3.23 9.84 4.54
N ILE A 132 2.82 9.30 3.39
CA ILE A 132 3.31 9.74 2.08
C ILE A 132 2.86 11.18 1.76
N LEU A 133 1.64 11.55 2.10
CA LEU A 133 1.12 12.91 1.91
C LEU A 133 1.82 13.93 2.82
N ASN A 134 2.19 13.54 4.03
CA ASN A 134 3.00 14.36 4.93
C ASN A 134 4.39 14.60 4.34
N ASP A 135 5.04 13.55 3.80
CA ASP A 135 6.30 13.71 3.06
C ASP A 135 6.12 14.60 1.84
N ARG A 136 5.02 14.43 1.10
CA ARG A 136 4.70 15.27 -0.07
C ARG A 136 4.52 16.73 0.32
N LYS A 137 3.87 17.02 1.45
CA LYS A 137 3.71 18.38 1.97
C LYS A 137 5.07 19.00 2.29
N LYS A 138 5.94 18.28 2.99
CA LYS A 138 7.32 18.69 3.26
C LYS A 138 8.11 18.93 1.97
N LEU A 139 8.01 18.01 1.00
CA LEU A 139 8.62 18.16 -0.31
C LEU A 139 8.15 19.44 -1.02
N CYS A 140 6.85 19.72 -1.00
CA CYS A 140 6.29 20.93 -1.61
C CYS A 140 6.80 22.21 -0.94
N GLN A 141 7.02 22.20 0.38
CA GLN A 141 7.65 23.32 1.09
C GLN A 141 9.12 23.44 0.69
N ALA A 142 9.86 22.34 0.68
CA ALA A 142 11.27 22.30 0.31
C ALA A 142 11.53 22.74 -1.14
N ILE A 143 10.61 22.44 -2.07
CA ILE A 143 10.68 22.95 -3.44
C ILE A 143 10.53 24.47 -3.47
N LYS A 144 9.60 25.04 -2.69
CA LYS A 144 9.37 26.50 -2.63
C LYS A 144 10.52 27.25 -1.97
N SER A 145 11.11 26.70 -0.91
CA SER A 145 12.24 27.30 -0.20
C SER A 145 13.61 26.94 -0.81
N ASN A 146 13.63 26.09 -1.84
CA ASN A 146 14.84 25.48 -2.38
C ASN A 146 15.72 24.77 -1.33
N ASP A 147 15.08 24.15 -0.33
CA ASP A 147 15.72 23.33 0.68
C ASP A 147 16.19 22.00 0.05
N VAL A 148 17.50 21.86 -0.11
CA VAL A 148 18.14 20.69 -0.72
C VAL A 148 18.21 19.51 0.26
N GLU A 149 18.35 19.78 1.55
CA GLU A 149 18.50 18.76 2.58
C GLU A 149 17.20 17.96 2.73
N THR A 150 16.06 18.64 2.88
CA THR A 150 14.75 17.98 2.92
C THR A 150 14.45 17.20 1.63
N LYS A 151 14.84 17.72 0.46
CA LYS A 151 14.69 16.99 -0.82
C LYS A 151 15.52 15.70 -0.82
N LEU A 152 16.74 15.74 -0.29
CA LEU A 152 17.63 14.58 -0.20
C LEU A 152 17.11 13.55 0.80
N GLU A 153 16.66 13.97 1.99
CA GLU A 153 16.05 13.08 2.99
C GLU A 153 14.84 12.32 2.42
N ILE A 154 13.95 13.05 1.73
CA ILE A 154 12.78 12.45 1.08
C ILE A 154 13.23 11.51 -0.04
N ALA A 155 14.22 11.89 -0.85
CA ALA A 155 14.74 11.00 -1.89
C ALA A 155 15.28 9.69 -1.29
N GLN A 156 16.06 9.76 -0.21
CA GLN A 156 16.60 8.59 0.48
C GLN A 156 15.50 7.70 1.05
N LYS A 157 14.48 8.28 1.70
CA LYS A 157 13.33 7.55 2.26
C LYS A 157 12.58 6.74 1.19
N TYR A 158 12.54 7.24 -0.05
CA TYR A 158 11.88 6.59 -1.18
C TYR A 158 12.86 5.81 -2.08
N PHE A 159 14.12 5.64 -1.67
CA PHE A 159 15.16 4.97 -2.45
C PHE A 159 15.33 5.57 -3.86
N ILE A 160 15.18 6.89 -3.97
CA ILE A 160 15.38 7.65 -5.20
C ILE A 160 16.81 8.15 -5.24
N ASP A 161 17.57 7.61 -6.18
CA ASP A 161 18.94 8.05 -6.44
C ASP A 161 18.95 9.35 -7.25
N LEU A 162 19.17 10.48 -6.58
CA LEU A 162 19.21 11.81 -7.22
C LEU A 162 20.40 11.98 -8.16
N SER A 163 21.48 11.21 -8.01
CA SER A 163 22.65 11.30 -8.89
C SER A 163 22.35 10.85 -10.33
N LYS A 164 21.29 10.06 -10.50
CA LYS A 164 20.79 9.57 -11.80
C LYS A 164 19.76 10.51 -12.45
N ILE A 165 19.50 11.68 -11.85
CA ILE A 165 18.48 12.62 -12.29
C ILE A 165 19.16 13.96 -12.60
N GLU A 166 18.90 14.51 -13.78
CA GLU A 166 19.36 15.86 -14.12
C GLU A 166 18.86 16.88 -13.10
N LYS A 167 19.73 17.81 -12.67
CA LYS A 167 19.43 18.75 -11.59
C LYS A 167 18.10 19.51 -11.79
N ILE A 168 17.83 19.95 -13.01
CA ILE A 168 16.61 20.68 -13.38
C ILE A 168 15.33 19.83 -13.30
N MET A 169 15.46 18.50 -13.30
CA MET A 169 14.35 17.54 -13.27
C MET A 169 14.07 16.98 -11.88
N ILE A 170 14.93 17.24 -10.88
CA ILE A 170 14.82 16.68 -9.52
C ILE A 170 13.44 16.93 -8.92
N ASP A 171 12.99 18.19 -8.88
CA ASP A 171 11.72 18.57 -8.24
C ASP A 171 10.53 17.88 -8.91
N LYS A 172 10.54 17.82 -10.25
CA LYS A 172 9.50 17.15 -11.05
C LYS A 172 9.49 15.64 -10.78
N GLU A 173 10.65 15.00 -10.72
CA GLU A 173 10.75 13.57 -10.47
C GLU A 173 10.33 13.21 -9.03
N LEU A 174 10.73 14.01 -8.04
CA LEU A 174 10.29 13.83 -6.66
C LEU A 174 8.78 14.00 -6.53
N LEU A 175 8.18 15.05 -7.11
CA LEU A 175 6.73 15.25 -7.09
C LEU A 175 5.96 14.12 -7.77
N ARG A 176 6.53 13.51 -8.81
CA ARG A 176 5.92 12.37 -9.50
C ARG A 176 5.96 11.08 -8.65
N LYS A 177 7.04 10.88 -7.90
CA LYS A 177 7.29 9.67 -7.11
C LYS A 177 6.74 9.73 -5.68
N VAL A 178 6.65 10.92 -5.07
CA VAL A 178 6.18 11.11 -3.69
C VAL A 178 4.73 11.59 -3.70
N ASP A 179 3.79 10.66 -3.86
CA ASP A 179 2.36 10.95 -3.77
C ASP A 179 1.57 9.72 -3.31
N ALA A 180 0.38 9.94 -2.76
CA ALA A 180 -0.53 8.88 -2.35
C ALA A 180 -1.01 8.05 -3.54
N VAL A 181 -1.43 6.82 -3.26
CA VAL A 181 -2.12 5.95 -4.21
C VAL A 181 -3.57 5.79 -3.73
N PRO A 182 -4.59 5.95 -4.60
CA PRO A 182 -5.99 5.86 -4.19
C PRO A 182 -6.30 4.59 -3.41
N ILE A 183 -7.00 4.73 -2.27
CA ILE A 183 -7.29 3.65 -1.32
C ILE A 183 -7.98 2.48 -2.02
N SER A 184 -8.94 2.78 -2.89
CA SER A 184 -9.69 1.77 -3.63
C SER A 184 -8.82 0.89 -4.51
N LEU A 185 -7.77 1.46 -5.13
CA LEU A 185 -6.82 0.72 -5.96
C LEU A 185 -5.96 -0.22 -5.09
N VAL A 186 -5.43 0.30 -3.98
CA VAL A 186 -4.59 -0.49 -3.06
C VAL A 186 -5.38 -1.67 -2.48
N LEU A 187 -6.62 -1.43 -2.01
CA LEU A 187 -7.50 -2.47 -1.50
C LEU A 187 -7.84 -3.52 -2.57
N ALA A 188 -8.12 -3.09 -3.80
CA ALA A 188 -8.45 -4.00 -4.89
C ALA A 188 -7.27 -4.90 -5.26
N GLN A 189 -6.06 -4.34 -5.30
CA GLN A 189 -4.84 -5.12 -5.55
C GLN A 189 -4.53 -6.05 -4.37
N ALA A 190 -4.61 -5.57 -3.12
CA ALA A 190 -4.46 -6.45 -1.95
C ALA A 190 -5.43 -7.63 -2.01
N ALA A 191 -6.71 -7.39 -2.36
CA ALA A 191 -7.70 -8.45 -2.51
C ALA A 191 -7.38 -9.43 -3.65
N ALA A 192 -6.94 -8.92 -4.81
CA ALA A 192 -6.59 -9.74 -5.97
C ALA A 192 -5.35 -10.60 -5.71
N GLU A 193 -4.28 -10.00 -5.19
CA GLU A 193 -2.97 -10.64 -5.00
C GLU A 193 -2.97 -11.63 -3.84
N SER A 194 -3.68 -11.33 -2.75
CA SER A 194 -3.73 -12.20 -1.56
C SER A 194 -4.91 -13.17 -1.55
N GLY A 195 -5.79 -13.13 -2.56
CA GLY A 195 -7.03 -13.88 -2.57
C GLY A 195 -7.97 -13.50 -1.41
N TRP A 196 -8.11 -12.20 -1.12
CA TRP A 196 -8.82 -11.69 0.06
C TRP A 196 -8.20 -12.12 1.38
N GLY A 197 -6.87 -12.15 1.44
CA GLY A 197 -6.09 -12.45 2.64
C GLY A 197 -5.89 -13.94 2.93
N THR A 198 -6.42 -14.84 2.10
CA THR A 198 -6.36 -16.30 2.36
C THR A 198 -5.14 -16.99 1.76
N SER A 199 -4.35 -16.28 0.94
CA SER A 199 -3.10 -16.81 0.38
C SER A 199 -2.13 -17.20 1.48
N ARG A 200 -1.44 -18.33 1.29
CA ARG A 200 -0.38 -18.78 2.21
C ARG A 200 0.68 -17.69 2.45
N PHE A 201 1.05 -16.96 1.41
CA PHE A 201 2.04 -15.88 1.53
C PHE A 201 1.53 -14.71 2.38
N ALA A 202 0.23 -14.40 2.33
CA ALA A 202 -0.38 -13.38 3.17
C ALA A 202 -0.45 -13.85 4.64
N LEU A 203 -0.86 -15.10 4.88
CA LEU A 203 -1.02 -15.68 6.22
C LEU A 203 0.30 -15.98 6.94
N GLU A 204 1.32 -16.48 6.22
CA GLU A 204 2.61 -16.86 6.81
C GLU A 204 3.65 -15.74 6.75
N GLY A 205 3.55 -14.83 5.78
CA GLY A 205 4.59 -13.83 5.49
C GLY A 205 4.09 -12.40 5.43
N ASN A 206 2.84 -12.12 5.76
CA ASN A 206 2.23 -10.79 5.63
C ASN A 206 2.34 -10.22 4.19
N ALA A 207 2.53 -11.08 3.18
CA ALA A 207 2.80 -10.67 1.81
C ALA A 207 1.49 -10.44 1.02
N LEU A 208 0.84 -9.30 1.28
CA LEU A 208 -0.45 -8.96 0.68
C LEU A 208 -0.41 -8.75 -0.85
N PHE A 209 0.75 -8.41 -1.40
CA PHE A 209 0.89 -7.93 -2.79
C PHE A 209 1.83 -8.78 -3.65
N GLY A 210 2.29 -9.95 -3.17
CA GLY A 210 3.14 -10.85 -3.97
C GLY A 210 4.50 -10.26 -4.36
N GLN A 211 5.08 -9.37 -3.54
CA GLN A 211 6.37 -8.73 -3.81
C GLN A 211 7.50 -9.78 -3.82
N TRP A 212 8.31 -9.84 -4.88
CA TRP A 212 9.42 -10.79 -5.00
C TRP A 212 10.67 -10.35 -4.23
N THR A 213 11.49 -11.32 -3.84
CA THR A 213 12.86 -11.14 -3.34
C THR A 213 13.75 -12.26 -3.89
N TRP A 214 15.01 -11.93 -4.16
CA TRP A 214 16.06 -12.88 -4.54
C TRP A 214 16.90 -13.33 -3.33
N ASP A 215 16.69 -12.67 -2.18
CA ASP A 215 17.21 -13.13 -0.90
C ASP A 215 16.19 -14.10 -0.28
N LYS A 216 16.46 -15.41 -0.42
CA LYS A 216 15.60 -16.49 0.11
C LYS A 216 15.38 -16.40 1.62
N SER A 217 16.35 -15.89 2.37
CA SER A 217 16.20 -15.73 3.83
C SER A 217 15.09 -14.75 4.21
N LYS A 218 14.81 -13.80 3.31
CA LYS A 218 13.78 -12.76 3.43
C LYS A 218 12.48 -13.11 2.70
N GLY A 219 12.32 -14.35 2.23
CA GLY A 219 11.16 -14.75 1.46
C GLY A 219 10.55 -16.09 1.90
N ILE A 220 9.43 -16.42 1.26
CA ILE A 220 8.75 -17.70 1.31
C ILE A 220 8.79 -18.26 -0.11
N GLU A 221 9.32 -19.47 -0.25
CA GLU A 221 9.42 -20.11 -1.56
C GLU A 221 8.05 -20.59 -2.05
N PRO A 222 7.69 -20.39 -3.33
CA PRO A 222 6.54 -21.05 -3.93
C PRO A 222 6.68 -22.57 -3.92
N LYS A 223 5.57 -23.29 -3.70
CA LYS A 223 5.56 -24.77 -3.72
C LYS A 223 5.95 -25.35 -5.09
N SER A 224 5.75 -24.58 -6.15
CA SER A 224 6.08 -24.95 -7.53
C SER A 224 6.66 -23.74 -8.24
N ALA A 225 7.91 -23.39 -7.92
CA ALA A 225 8.58 -22.25 -8.53
C ALA A 225 9.15 -22.62 -9.91
N SER A 226 8.82 -21.85 -10.94
CA SER A 226 9.46 -21.94 -12.27
C SER A 226 10.91 -21.42 -12.24
N ASP A 227 11.22 -20.54 -11.29
CA ASP A 227 12.57 -20.07 -10.98
C ASP A 227 12.89 -20.39 -9.52
N GLN A 228 13.83 -21.31 -9.30
CA GLN A 228 14.24 -21.75 -7.96
C GLN A 228 14.92 -20.65 -7.13
N LYS A 229 15.28 -19.50 -7.73
CA LYS A 229 15.89 -18.35 -7.04
C LYS A 229 14.86 -17.31 -6.57
N ALA A 230 13.62 -17.38 -7.03
CA ALA A 230 12.59 -16.39 -6.72
C ALA A 230 11.78 -16.81 -5.48
N ALA A 231 11.73 -15.92 -4.47
CA ALA A 231 10.88 -16.10 -3.29
C ALA A 231 9.91 -14.92 -3.13
N VAL A 232 8.74 -15.15 -2.53
CA VAL A 232 7.82 -14.06 -2.18
C VAL A 232 8.29 -13.45 -0.87
N ARG A 233 8.61 -12.16 -0.89
CA ARG A 233 9.12 -11.41 0.27
C ARG A 233 8.16 -11.54 1.45
N LYS A 234 8.71 -11.90 2.62
CA LYS A 234 7.98 -11.87 3.89
C LYS A 234 8.23 -10.54 4.62
N PHE A 235 7.26 -10.13 5.42
CA PHE A 235 7.28 -8.88 6.18
C PHE A 235 6.99 -9.16 7.65
N ASN A 236 7.55 -8.34 8.54
CA ASN A 236 7.34 -8.47 9.98
C ASN A 236 5.87 -8.23 10.35
N ASN A 237 5.21 -7.29 9.68
CA ASN A 237 3.80 -6.99 9.84
C ASN A 237 3.15 -6.56 8.50
N LEU A 238 1.82 -6.41 8.50
CA LEU A 238 1.06 -5.99 7.31
C LEU A 238 1.39 -4.54 6.88
N LYS A 239 1.68 -3.65 7.83
CA LYS A 239 2.03 -2.25 7.56
C LYS A 239 3.32 -2.12 6.73
N ASP A 240 4.35 -2.91 7.05
CA ASP A 240 5.60 -2.98 6.28
C ASP A 240 5.36 -3.47 4.84
N SER A 241 4.46 -4.45 4.68
CA SER A 241 4.06 -4.98 3.37
C SER A 241 3.38 -3.91 2.51
N ILE A 242 2.42 -3.19 3.11
CA ILE A 242 1.70 -2.08 2.48
C ILE A 242 2.64 -0.93 2.13
N PHE A 243 3.51 -0.52 3.05
CA PHE A 243 4.45 0.56 2.80
C PHE A 243 5.42 0.20 1.67
N SER A 244 6.03 -0.99 1.71
CA SER A 244 6.91 -1.46 0.64
C SER A 244 6.21 -1.49 -0.72
N TYR A 245 4.95 -1.91 -0.74
CA TYR A 245 4.13 -1.94 -1.95
C TYR A 245 3.86 -0.53 -2.51
N LEU A 246 3.48 0.43 -1.65
CA LEU A 246 3.25 1.82 -2.06
C LEU A 246 4.53 2.45 -2.60
N ILE A 247 5.68 2.23 -1.94
CA ILE A 247 6.98 2.68 -2.44
C ILE A 247 7.29 2.09 -3.81
N ASN A 248 7.05 0.79 -4.01
CA ASN A 248 7.26 0.15 -5.31
C ASN A 248 6.42 0.80 -6.43
N LEU A 249 5.12 1.05 -6.20
CA LEU A 249 4.28 1.78 -7.15
C LEU A 249 4.78 3.20 -7.41
N ASN A 250 5.30 3.84 -6.37
CA ASN A 250 5.80 5.21 -6.39
C ASN A 250 7.14 5.38 -7.10
N THR A 251 8.00 4.36 -7.14
CA THR A 251 9.39 4.58 -7.56
C THR A 251 9.82 3.68 -8.71
N HIS A 252 9.25 2.48 -8.82
CA HIS A 252 9.69 1.50 -9.82
C HIS A 252 9.35 1.93 -11.26
N LYS A 253 10.25 1.66 -12.22
CA LYS A 253 10.13 2.13 -13.62
C LYS A 253 8.88 1.59 -14.35
N ALA A 254 8.45 0.37 -14.03
CA ALA A 254 7.30 -0.28 -14.67
C ALA A 254 5.97 0.48 -14.49
N TYR A 255 5.87 1.29 -13.43
CA TYR A 255 4.67 2.06 -13.07
C TYR A 255 4.76 3.54 -13.44
N SER A 256 5.73 3.91 -14.28
CA SER A 256 5.93 5.29 -14.74
C SER A 256 4.70 5.88 -15.43
N SER A 257 3.95 5.08 -16.20
CA SER A 257 2.72 5.48 -16.88
C SER A 257 1.58 5.76 -15.90
N MET A 258 1.40 4.89 -14.89
CA MET A 258 0.47 5.13 -13.79
C MET A 258 0.79 6.43 -13.04
N ARG A 259 2.06 6.66 -12.71
CA ARG A 259 2.48 7.92 -12.06
C ARG A 259 2.29 9.14 -12.96
N ALA A 260 2.49 9.01 -14.26
CA ALA A 260 2.24 10.09 -15.22
C ALA A 260 0.75 10.44 -15.26
N LYS A 261 -0.16 9.45 -15.15
CA LYS A 261 -1.60 9.73 -15.08
C LYS A 261 -2.02 10.34 -13.73
N ARG A 262 -1.43 9.87 -12.63
CA ARG A 262 -1.65 10.46 -11.30
C ARG A 262 -1.11 11.89 -11.19
N ASN A 263 -0.10 12.22 -11.99
CA ASN A 263 0.74 13.41 -11.87
C ASN A 263 -0.02 14.64 -11.36
N ARG A 264 0.49 15.18 -10.26
CA ARG A 264 -0.16 16.23 -9.50
C ARG A 264 0.87 17.26 -9.08
N ASN A 265 0.51 18.54 -9.13
CA ASN A 265 1.33 19.61 -8.57
C ASN A 265 1.04 19.80 -7.06
N CYS A 266 1.75 20.72 -6.41
CA CYS A 266 1.57 20.98 -4.97
C CYS A 266 0.24 21.66 -4.61
N ASN A 267 -0.49 22.21 -5.59
CA ASN A 267 -1.72 22.97 -5.37
C ASN A 267 -2.99 22.15 -5.66
N GLN A 268 -2.85 21.03 -6.37
CA GLN A 268 -3.95 20.14 -6.71
C GLN A 268 -4.29 19.23 -5.53
N LYS A 269 -5.54 19.29 -5.07
CA LYS A 269 -6.00 18.60 -3.86
C LYS A 269 -6.55 17.20 -4.12
N LYS A 270 -7.27 17.00 -5.23
CA LYS A 270 -7.96 15.73 -5.50
C LYS A 270 -7.05 14.72 -6.18
N LEU A 271 -7.07 13.47 -5.72
CA LEU A 271 -6.45 12.35 -6.41
C LEU A 271 -7.33 11.89 -7.57
N ILE A 272 -6.71 11.37 -8.62
CA ILE A 272 -7.44 10.56 -9.61
C ILE A 272 -8.06 9.35 -8.90
N SER A 273 -9.28 8.98 -9.26
CA SER A 273 -9.95 7.83 -8.63
C SER A 273 -9.16 6.54 -8.85
N GLY A 274 -9.20 5.61 -7.90
CA GLY A 274 -8.54 4.32 -8.07
C GLY A 274 -9.14 3.50 -9.21
N TYR A 275 -10.44 3.69 -9.49
CA TYR A 275 -11.12 3.07 -10.64
C TYR A 275 -10.53 3.50 -11.98
N GLU A 276 -10.22 4.79 -12.15
CA GLU A 276 -9.57 5.33 -13.34
C GLU A 276 -8.09 4.97 -13.40
N LEU A 277 -7.39 5.07 -12.27
CA LEU A 277 -5.96 4.77 -12.19
C LEU A 277 -5.66 3.30 -12.47
N ALA A 278 -6.60 2.39 -12.15
CA ALA A 278 -6.51 0.97 -12.49
C ALA A 278 -6.25 0.69 -13.99
N ASN A 279 -6.66 1.58 -14.89
CA ASN A 279 -6.38 1.45 -16.34
C ASN A 279 -4.88 1.46 -16.67
N TRP A 280 -4.04 1.96 -15.75
CA TRP A 280 -2.60 2.09 -15.93
C TRP A 280 -1.81 0.99 -15.21
N MET A 281 -2.50 -0.03 -14.69
CA MET A 281 -1.90 -1.15 -13.97
C MET A 281 -1.62 -2.37 -14.86
N GLY A 282 -1.74 -2.25 -16.19
CA GLY A 282 -1.48 -3.35 -17.11
C GLY A 282 -0.06 -3.94 -17.00
N ASN A 283 0.95 -3.13 -16.63
CA ASN A 283 2.32 -3.61 -16.42
C ASN A 283 2.52 -4.37 -15.09
N TYR A 284 1.52 -4.42 -14.22
CA TYR A 284 1.61 -5.12 -12.94
C TYR A 284 1.48 -6.64 -13.12
N ALA A 285 0.67 -7.09 -14.08
CA ALA A 285 0.36 -8.50 -14.27
C ALA A 285 0.52 -8.91 -15.74
N VAL A 286 0.92 -10.17 -15.97
CA VAL A 286 1.09 -10.74 -17.32
C VAL A 286 -0.19 -10.67 -18.14
N THR A 287 -1.34 -10.84 -17.49
CA THR A 287 -2.66 -10.84 -18.13
C THR A 287 -3.14 -9.44 -18.53
N ARG A 288 -2.39 -8.38 -18.18
CA ARG A 288 -2.58 -6.98 -18.61
C ARG A 288 -4.05 -6.51 -18.52
N ASP A 289 -4.77 -6.52 -19.63
CA ASP A 289 -6.15 -6.02 -19.73
C ASP A 289 -7.14 -6.80 -18.85
N GLU A 290 -6.94 -8.10 -18.69
CA GLU A 290 -7.79 -8.91 -17.79
C GLU A 290 -7.57 -8.50 -16.34
N TYR A 291 -6.33 -8.17 -15.97
CA TYR A 291 -6.01 -7.65 -14.65
C TYR A 291 -6.69 -6.29 -14.41
N ILE A 292 -6.66 -5.39 -15.40
CA ILE A 292 -7.37 -4.10 -15.33
C ILE A 292 -8.87 -4.32 -15.10
N LYS A 293 -9.50 -5.23 -15.87
CA LYS A 293 -10.91 -5.60 -15.71
C LYS A 293 -11.20 -6.15 -14.31
N LEU A 294 -10.34 -7.04 -13.80
CA LEU A 294 -10.44 -7.60 -12.46
C LEU A 294 -10.44 -6.52 -11.38
N LEU A 295 -9.45 -5.62 -11.40
CA LEU A 295 -9.34 -4.54 -10.40
C LEU A 295 -10.56 -3.63 -10.43
N ARG A 296 -10.97 -3.16 -11.61
CA ARG A 296 -12.15 -2.30 -11.78
C ARG A 296 -13.43 -3.00 -11.29
N ASN A 297 -13.56 -4.31 -11.54
CA ASN A 297 -14.68 -5.09 -11.03
C ASN A 297 -14.66 -5.22 -9.50
N ILE A 298 -13.50 -5.46 -8.89
CA ILE A 298 -13.35 -5.48 -7.42
C ILE A 298 -13.75 -4.12 -6.82
N ILE A 299 -13.22 -3.02 -7.36
CA ILE A 299 -13.53 -1.65 -6.90
C ILE A 299 -15.04 -1.40 -6.99
N LYS A 300 -15.66 -1.68 -8.14
CA LYS A 300 -17.08 -1.42 -8.37
C LYS A 300 -17.99 -2.30 -7.49
N LYS A 301 -17.77 -3.61 -7.45
CA LYS A 301 -18.64 -4.55 -6.70
C LYS A 301 -18.60 -4.34 -5.20
N ASN A 302 -17.47 -3.87 -4.66
CA ASN A 302 -17.31 -3.63 -3.23
C ASN A 302 -17.41 -2.15 -2.87
N LYS A 303 -17.81 -1.27 -3.81
CA LYS A 303 -17.95 0.19 -3.61
C LYS A 303 -16.70 0.85 -3.01
N LEU A 304 -15.51 0.36 -3.36
CA LEU A 304 -14.26 0.82 -2.74
C LEU A 304 -13.93 2.27 -3.10
N GLY A 305 -14.46 2.80 -4.22
CA GLY A 305 -14.24 4.18 -4.62
C GLY A 305 -14.73 5.21 -3.60
N ASN A 306 -15.68 4.87 -2.73
CA ASN A 306 -16.14 5.73 -1.64
C ASN A 306 -15.04 6.01 -0.58
N LEU A 307 -13.98 5.21 -0.58
CA LEU A 307 -12.86 5.32 0.36
C LEU A 307 -11.71 6.16 -0.19
N ASP A 308 -11.75 6.56 -1.47
CA ASP A 308 -10.67 7.35 -2.07
C ASP A 308 -10.57 8.74 -1.44
N ASP A 309 -11.67 9.30 -0.93
CA ASP A 309 -11.70 10.62 -0.28
C ASP A 309 -11.17 10.61 1.18
N LEU A 310 -10.69 9.46 1.68
CA LEU A 310 -10.00 9.38 2.98
C LEU A 310 -8.58 9.98 2.96
N VAL A 311 -8.03 10.25 1.77
CA VAL A 311 -6.66 10.75 1.56
C VAL A 311 -6.56 11.77 0.42
#